data_AF-A0A358NHI2-F1
#
_entry.id   AF-A0A358NHI2-F1
#
_cell.length_a   1.000
_cell.length_b   1.000
_cell.length_c   1.000
_cell.angle_alpha   90.00
_cell.angle_beta   90.00
_cell.angle_gamma   90.00
#
_symmetry.space_group_name_H-M   'P 1'
#
loop_
_entity.id
_entity.type
_entity.pdbx_description
1 polymer ?
#
loop_
_entity_poly.entity_id
_entity_poly.type
_entity_poly.pdbx_seq_one_letter_code
_entity_poly.pdbx_strand_id
1 'polypeptide(L)'
;MIIIRRILCIALALCLIGNSVYGFTNKTLNEDATKTNLEETYGINIVIPDGEEYKDYGDCMMVLECGLRRFPNGVIKEITNYYLDNKITTNIILSKTEKVGDLFYEYKLNTGSADIHLNVLKNSLYHDTCAASEESLVREMSHFAGDYIFRIYGHEKIKKEFDKFNEGYPYGTWGEGYDKVYANKHSAMSLRDEVADLIWLAVTRPDVLRNASNGDYSVIHKKIEYLASVADQCFVSVTPESRLWLEAIPQKPDEWALEVIKTMKEASLIPEEFDGVYNSYITKEDFYTLALNITESKLGEEEFVQSFEIINQENNVAIDPVKGEAFVNKSEKTHGEKRLQEAYQMGLIDESWRSVSKEYMTRLEAAKLFSYIGNELGMDISDYKVIDYNDISDVKETEKPLIYFAANLGLFDSDEADFRPSDFCTYQEAYMMLMKFYDILQPYKH
;
A
#
# COMPACT_ATOMS: atom_id res chain seq x y z
N MET A 1 -36.86 -43.66 9.94
CA MET A 1 -36.71 -42.32 10.54
C MET A 1 -35.33 -42.09 11.19
N ILE A 2 -34.82 -43.02 12.01
CA ILE A 2 -33.50 -42.88 12.66
C ILE A 2 -32.32 -42.91 11.66
N ILE A 3 -32.41 -43.74 10.62
CA ILE A 3 -31.37 -43.86 9.57
C ILE A 3 -31.29 -42.57 8.73
N ILE A 4 -32.43 -42.00 8.33
CA ILE A 4 -32.49 -40.74 7.59
C ILE A 4 -31.91 -39.58 8.41
N ARG A 5 -32.20 -39.51 9.72
CA ARG A 5 -31.60 -38.50 10.62
C ARG A 5 -30.08 -38.65 10.75
N ARG A 6 -29.56 -39.89 10.82
CA ARG A 6 -28.10 -40.12 10.87
C ARG A 6 -27.40 -39.73 9.57
N ILE A 7 -28.00 -40.04 8.42
CA ILE A 7 -27.47 -39.63 7.11
C ILE A 7 -27.47 -38.11 6.98
N LEU A 8 -28.53 -37.43 7.43
CA LEU A 8 -28.60 -35.96 7.44
C LEU A 8 -27.56 -35.32 8.37
N CYS A 9 -27.33 -35.89 9.56
CA CYS A 9 -26.30 -35.38 10.48
C CYS A 9 -24.88 -35.61 9.95
N ILE A 10 -24.63 -36.73 9.26
CA ILE A 10 -23.32 -37.01 8.64
C ILE A 10 -23.11 -36.11 7.42
N ALA A 11 -24.14 -35.87 6.60
CA ALA A 11 -24.09 -34.92 5.49
C ALA A 11 -23.87 -33.48 5.99
N LEU A 12 -24.56 -33.06 7.05
CA LEU A 12 -24.33 -31.75 7.69
C LEU A 12 -22.93 -31.64 8.29
N ALA A 13 -22.40 -32.70 8.92
CA ALA A 13 -21.05 -32.71 9.44
C ALA A 13 -20.01 -32.65 8.31
N LEU A 14 -20.21 -33.35 7.19
CA LEU A 14 -19.33 -33.28 6.02
C LEU A 14 -19.38 -31.91 5.33
N CYS A 15 -20.53 -31.24 5.29
CA CYS A 15 -20.65 -29.85 4.83
C CYS A 15 -19.95 -28.82 5.76
N LEU A 16 -19.72 -29.19 7.03
CA LEU A 16 -19.04 -28.37 8.03
C LEU A 16 -17.53 -28.68 8.15
N ILE A 17 -17.05 -29.82 7.64
CA ILE A 17 -15.63 -30.22 7.69
C ILE A 17 -14.81 -29.62 6.53
N GLY A 18 -15.46 -29.09 5.49
CA GLY A 18 -14.79 -28.38 4.38
C GLY A 18 -14.90 -26.85 4.43
N ASN A 19 -15.60 -26.28 5.41
CA ASN A 19 -15.66 -24.84 5.61
C ASN A 19 -14.96 -24.51 6.91
N SER A 20 -13.74 -23.99 6.82
CA SER A 20 -13.18 -23.12 7.84
C SER A 20 -14.08 -21.89 7.97
N VAL A 21 -15.22 -22.03 8.64
CA VAL A 21 -16.05 -20.89 9.04
C VAL A 21 -15.26 -20.17 10.13
N TYR A 22 -14.31 -19.34 9.71
CA TYR A 22 -14.01 -18.13 10.46
C TYR A 22 -15.34 -17.40 10.55
N GLY A 23 -15.93 -17.42 11.75
CA GLY A 23 -17.09 -16.61 12.06
C GLY A 23 -16.67 -15.15 11.94
N PHE A 24 -16.73 -14.60 10.73
CA PHE A 24 -16.59 -13.19 10.48
C PHE A 24 -17.75 -12.50 11.17
N THR A 25 -17.45 -11.84 12.28
CA THR A 25 -18.33 -10.79 12.78
C THR A 25 -18.25 -9.66 11.75
N ASN A 26 -19.23 -9.58 10.85
CA ASN A 26 -19.60 -8.31 10.22
C ASN A 26 -20.02 -7.37 11.34
N LYS A 27 -19.05 -6.76 12.02
CA LYS A 27 -19.29 -5.52 12.72
C LYS A 27 -19.55 -4.53 11.61
N THR A 28 -20.81 -4.17 11.42
CA THR A 28 -21.18 -2.92 10.76
C THR A 28 -20.23 -1.87 11.31
N LEU A 29 -19.39 -1.27 10.45
CA LEU A 29 -18.45 -0.22 10.84
C LEU A 29 -19.22 0.79 11.68
N ASN A 30 -18.81 0.96 12.94
CA ASN A 30 -19.40 1.98 13.79
C ASN A 30 -18.74 3.30 13.38
N GLU A 31 -19.38 4.02 12.47
CA GLU A 31 -18.85 5.24 11.84
C GLU A 31 -18.44 6.31 12.87
N ASP A 32 -19.20 6.46 13.97
CA ASP A 32 -18.85 7.36 15.08
C ASP A 32 -17.56 6.92 15.78
N ALA A 33 -17.34 5.62 15.92
CA ALA A 33 -16.10 5.07 16.47
C ALA A 33 -14.92 5.26 15.51
N THR A 34 -15.12 5.11 14.20
CA THR A 34 -14.09 5.38 13.19
C THR A 34 -13.66 6.84 13.22
N LYS A 35 -14.62 7.77 13.23
CA LYS A 35 -14.35 9.21 13.33
C LYS A 35 -13.56 9.53 14.59
N THR A 36 -14.04 9.09 15.76
CA THR A 36 -13.38 9.32 17.05
C THR A 36 -11.94 8.77 17.04
N ASN A 37 -11.75 7.57 16.50
CA ASN A 37 -10.43 6.95 16.40
C ASN A 37 -9.48 7.75 15.49
N LEU A 38 -9.94 8.25 14.34
CA LEU A 38 -9.14 9.10 13.45
C LEU A 38 -8.75 10.42 14.15
N GLU A 39 -9.70 11.08 14.82
CA GLU A 39 -9.44 12.32 15.56
C GLU A 39 -8.43 12.11 16.70
N GLU A 40 -8.58 11.05 17.48
CA GLU A 40 -7.67 10.71 18.58
C GLU A 40 -6.27 10.34 18.06
N THR A 41 -6.21 9.44 17.07
CA THR A 41 -4.95 8.92 16.51
C THR A 41 -4.13 10.02 15.84
N TYR A 42 -4.76 10.89 15.05
CA TYR A 42 -4.06 11.88 14.24
C TYR A 42 -4.11 13.31 14.79
N GLY A 43 -4.92 13.58 15.82
CA GLY A 43 -5.05 14.92 16.40
C GLY A 43 -5.76 15.92 15.50
N ILE A 44 -6.58 15.42 14.57
CA ILE A 44 -7.39 16.22 13.65
C ILE A 44 -8.81 16.40 14.21
N ASN A 45 -9.54 17.39 13.70
CA ASN A 45 -10.95 17.59 13.94
C ASN A 45 -11.73 17.41 12.63
N ILE A 46 -12.61 16.42 12.56
CA ILE A 46 -13.43 16.15 11.36
C ILE A 46 -14.75 16.92 11.49
N VAL A 47 -14.96 17.88 10.59
CA VAL A 47 -16.11 18.78 10.55
C VAL A 47 -17.05 18.34 9.44
N ILE A 48 -18.28 17.99 9.81
CA ILE A 48 -19.37 17.64 8.88
C ILE A 48 -20.40 18.79 8.86
N PRO A 49 -21.00 19.13 7.70
CA PRO A 49 -21.99 20.19 7.61
C PRO A 49 -23.24 19.94 8.47
N ASP A 50 -23.78 21.02 9.04
CA ASP A 50 -25.00 20.97 9.85
C ASP A 50 -26.18 20.40 9.04
N GLY A 51 -26.84 19.38 9.60
CA GLY A 51 -28.01 18.73 9.00
C GLY A 51 -27.69 17.54 8.10
N GLU A 52 -26.42 17.15 7.98
CA GLU A 52 -25.99 15.92 7.31
C GLU A 52 -25.59 14.84 8.33
N GLU A 53 -25.78 13.57 7.96
CA GLU A 53 -25.43 12.42 8.81
C GLU A 53 -24.08 11.81 8.41
N TYR A 54 -23.32 11.26 9.36
CA TYR A 54 -22.02 10.61 9.13
C TYR A 54 -22.07 9.50 8.08
N LYS A 55 -23.18 8.76 8.01
CA LYS A 55 -23.40 7.70 7.02
C LYS A 55 -23.28 8.17 5.58
N ASP A 56 -23.52 9.45 5.33
CA ASP A 56 -23.40 10.04 3.99
C ASP A 56 -21.93 10.24 3.58
N TYR A 57 -20.98 10.02 4.50
CA TYR A 57 -19.54 10.23 4.36
C TYR A 57 -18.71 8.98 4.71
N GLY A 58 -19.31 7.79 4.83
CA GLY A 58 -18.60 6.55 5.18
C GLY A 58 -17.37 6.28 4.30
N ASP A 59 -17.51 6.44 2.97
CA ASP A 59 -16.40 6.29 2.02
C ASP A 59 -15.29 7.33 2.25
N CYS A 60 -15.64 8.54 2.67
CA CYS A 60 -14.65 9.58 2.98
C CYS A 60 -13.86 9.23 4.23
N MET A 61 -14.48 8.59 5.23
CA MET A 61 -13.78 8.11 6.41
C MET A 61 -12.77 7.03 6.05
N MET A 62 -13.13 6.12 5.15
CA MET A 62 -12.22 5.09 4.64
C MET A 62 -11.05 5.72 3.86
N VAL A 63 -11.33 6.65 2.95
CA VAL A 63 -10.28 7.39 2.21
C VAL A 63 -9.36 8.15 3.16
N LEU A 64 -9.91 8.79 4.20
CA LEU A 64 -9.15 9.46 5.24
C LEU A 64 -8.25 8.50 6.00
N GLU A 65 -8.79 7.37 6.43
CA GLU A 65 -8.03 6.36 7.15
C GLU A 65 -6.87 5.84 6.31
N CYS A 66 -7.12 5.47 5.05
CA CYS A 66 -6.09 4.96 4.14
C CYS A 66 -5.01 6.02 3.86
N GLY A 67 -5.43 7.24 3.48
CA GLY A 67 -4.51 8.32 3.13
C GLY A 67 -3.64 8.76 4.31
N LEU A 68 -4.20 8.87 5.52
CA LEU A 68 -3.44 9.26 6.71
C LEU A 68 -2.44 8.17 7.13
N ARG A 69 -2.83 6.89 7.02
CA ARG A 69 -1.95 5.74 7.29
C ARG A 69 -0.77 5.65 6.33
N ARG A 70 -0.80 6.36 5.18
CA ARG A 70 0.33 6.35 4.26
C ARG A 70 1.55 7.09 4.81
N PHE A 71 1.37 8.04 5.72
CA PHE A 71 2.47 8.73 6.38
C PHE A 71 3.09 7.83 7.47
N PRO A 72 4.39 7.98 7.76
CA PRO A 72 5.00 7.25 8.87
C PRO A 72 4.24 7.47 10.18
N ASN A 73 4.13 6.40 10.99
CA ASN A 73 3.40 6.43 12.25
C ASN A 73 3.85 7.60 13.13
N GLY A 74 2.89 8.38 13.62
CA GLY A 74 3.14 9.53 14.49
C GLY A 74 3.41 10.86 13.77
N VAL A 75 3.83 10.86 12.50
CA VAL A 75 4.18 12.10 11.77
C VAL A 75 3.03 13.10 11.74
N ILE A 76 1.82 12.66 11.34
CA ILE A 76 0.66 13.56 11.29
C ILE A 76 0.31 14.08 12.70
N LYS A 77 0.37 13.22 13.72
CA LYS A 77 0.07 13.59 15.11
C LYS A 77 1.09 14.61 15.66
N GLU A 78 2.35 14.47 15.27
CA GLU A 78 3.41 15.40 15.65
C GLU A 78 3.17 16.79 15.06
N ILE A 79 2.76 16.87 13.79
CA ILE A 79 2.41 18.13 13.12
C ILE A 79 1.19 18.77 13.80
N THR A 80 0.13 18.00 14.04
CA THR A 80 -1.09 18.52 14.67
C THR A 80 -0.85 19.00 16.11
N ASN A 81 -0.04 18.28 16.89
CA ASN A 81 0.36 18.70 18.23
C ASN A 81 1.15 20.02 18.20
N TYR A 82 2.12 20.15 17.28
CA TYR A 82 2.87 21.40 17.12
C TYR A 82 1.95 22.57 16.79
N TYR A 83 0.99 22.38 15.88
CA TYR A 83 0.03 23.44 15.55
C TYR A 83 -0.88 23.77 16.72
N LEU A 84 -1.34 22.77 17.48
CA LEU A 84 -2.16 22.97 18.66
C LEU A 84 -1.42 23.78 19.74
N ASP A 85 -0.13 23.49 19.99
CA ASP A 85 0.72 24.25 20.89
C ASP A 85 0.87 25.73 20.46
N ASN A 86 0.76 25.97 19.14
CA ASN A 86 0.73 27.29 18.54
C ASN A 86 -0.68 27.87 18.33
N LYS A 87 -1.70 27.28 18.96
CA LYS A 87 -3.12 27.69 18.91
C LYS A 87 -3.73 27.64 17.51
N ILE A 88 -3.28 26.71 16.68
CA ILE A 88 -3.81 26.43 15.35
C ILE A 88 -4.49 25.07 15.40
N THR A 89 -5.80 25.04 15.18
CA THR A 89 -6.55 23.77 15.11
C THR A 89 -6.43 23.15 13.72
N THR A 90 -6.20 21.85 13.63
CA THR A 90 -6.18 21.14 12.34
C THR A 90 -7.55 20.54 12.05
N ASN A 91 -8.21 20.98 10.98
CA ASN A 91 -9.55 20.55 10.61
C ASN A 91 -9.56 19.81 9.27
N ILE A 92 -10.28 18.70 9.21
CA ILE A 92 -10.73 18.08 7.97
C ILE A 92 -12.19 18.50 7.77
N ILE A 93 -12.47 19.30 6.75
CA ILE A 93 -13.80 19.86 6.51
C ILE A 93 -14.43 19.12 5.35
N LEU A 94 -15.47 18.33 5.61
CA LEU A 94 -16.20 17.61 4.58
C LEU A 94 -17.30 18.50 4.00
N SER A 95 -17.50 18.44 2.69
CA SER A 95 -18.59 19.14 2.02
C SER A 95 -19.09 18.38 0.80
N LYS A 96 -20.36 18.59 0.44
CA LYS A 96 -20.94 18.08 -0.80
C LYS A 96 -20.87 19.12 -1.92
N THR A 97 -20.52 18.69 -3.13
CA THR A 97 -20.57 19.49 -4.35
C THR A 97 -21.40 18.80 -5.43
N GLU A 98 -22.03 19.59 -6.29
CA GLU A 98 -22.74 19.09 -7.48
C GLU A 98 -21.85 19.11 -8.74
N LYS A 99 -20.65 19.71 -8.67
CA LYS A 99 -19.74 19.83 -9.80
C LYS A 99 -18.51 18.96 -9.60
N VAL A 100 -18.23 18.11 -10.58
CA VAL A 100 -17.00 17.30 -10.64
C VAL A 100 -15.75 18.19 -10.59
N GLY A 101 -15.78 19.34 -11.26
CA GLY A 101 -14.70 20.31 -11.23
C GLY A 101 -14.52 21.04 -9.89
N ASP A 102 -15.34 20.74 -8.88
CA ASP A 102 -15.16 21.26 -7.52
C ASP A 102 -14.73 20.13 -6.55
N LEU A 103 -14.45 18.91 -7.04
CA LEU A 103 -13.84 17.80 -6.28
C LEU A 103 -12.36 18.03 -5.94
N PHE A 104 -11.95 19.29 -5.85
CA PHE A 104 -10.61 19.63 -5.43
C PHE A 104 -10.54 19.63 -3.92
N TYR A 105 -9.44 19.06 -3.44
CA TYR A 105 -8.99 19.27 -2.09
C TYR A 105 -8.21 20.56 -2.02
N GLU A 106 -8.35 21.28 -0.91
CA GLU A 106 -7.62 22.52 -0.70
C GLU A 106 -7.13 22.57 0.74
N TYR A 107 -5.82 22.62 0.89
CA TYR A 107 -5.17 22.97 2.13
C TYR A 107 -5.06 24.49 2.30
N LYS A 108 -5.54 25.01 3.43
CA LYS A 108 -5.40 26.42 3.84
C LYS A 108 -4.84 26.54 5.24
N LEU A 109 -3.72 27.25 5.37
CA LEU A 109 -3.16 27.63 6.65
C LEU A 109 -3.51 29.08 7.00
N ASN A 110 -4.38 29.24 8.00
CA ASN A 110 -4.83 30.52 8.52
C ASN A 110 -4.22 30.79 9.92
N THR A 111 -4.49 31.98 10.48
CA THR A 111 -3.91 32.39 11.77
C THR A 111 -4.38 31.58 12.98
N GLY A 112 -5.47 30.80 12.86
CA GLY A 112 -6.01 29.97 13.95
C GLY A 112 -6.46 28.57 13.52
N SER A 113 -6.31 28.23 12.24
CA SER A 113 -6.71 26.93 11.71
C SER A 113 -5.83 26.50 10.55
N ALA A 114 -5.63 25.18 10.44
CA ALA A 114 -5.10 24.49 9.29
C ALA A 114 -6.24 23.64 8.74
N ASP A 115 -6.86 24.11 7.67
CA ASP A 115 -8.11 23.54 7.13
C ASP A 115 -7.81 22.75 5.86
N ILE A 116 -8.23 21.49 5.83
CA ILE A 116 -8.13 20.61 4.66
C ILE A 116 -9.57 20.31 4.22
N HIS A 117 -9.96 20.88 3.08
CA HIS A 117 -11.32 20.76 2.56
C HIS A 117 -11.46 19.51 1.69
N LEU A 118 -12.43 18.65 2.00
CA LEU A 118 -12.78 17.44 1.25
C LEU A 118 -14.17 17.54 0.63
N ASN A 119 -14.21 17.60 -0.71
CA ASN A 119 -15.47 17.66 -1.45
C ASN A 119 -15.91 16.28 -1.94
N VAL A 120 -17.22 16.02 -1.82
CA VAL A 120 -17.89 14.76 -2.17
C VAL A 120 -19.00 15.06 -3.17
N LEU A 121 -19.23 14.23 -4.18
CA LEU A 121 -20.35 14.46 -5.09
C LEU A 121 -21.69 14.18 -4.41
N LYS A 122 -22.60 15.16 -4.49
CA LYS A 122 -23.94 15.10 -3.86
C LYS A 122 -24.85 14.05 -4.48
N ASN A 123 -24.70 13.77 -5.78
CA ASN A 123 -25.50 12.81 -6.53
C ASN A 123 -24.59 11.93 -7.39
N SER A 124 -24.26 10.74 -6.90
CA SER A 124 -23.72 9.67 -7.73
C SER A 124 -24.83 8.66 -8.03
N LEU A 125 -24.89 8.17 -9.26
CA LEU A 125 -25.72 7.04 -9.65
C LEU A 125 -25.18 5.70 -9.09
N TYR A 126 -23.95 5.69 -8.58
CA TYR A 126 -23.28 4.55 -7.99
C TYR A 126 -23.07 4.79 -6.49
N HIS A 127 -23.55 3.87 -5.66
CA HIS A 127 -23.45 3.95 -4.21
C HIS A 127 -22.00 3.96 -3.67
N ASP A 128 -20.99 3.67 -4.51
CA ASP A 128 -19.65 3.26 -4.04
C ASP A 128 -18.47 4.18 -4.44
N THR A 129 -18.69 5.32 -5.11
CA THR A 129 -17.58 6.22 -5.51
C THR A 129 -18.00 7.69 -5.51
N CYS A 130 -18.23 8.28 -4.33
CA CYS A 130 -18.57 9.72 -4.22
C CYS A 130 -17.47 10.57 -3.59
N ALA A 131 -16.47 9.96 -2.97
CA ALA A 131 -15.37 10.65 -2.28
C ALA A 131 -14.23 10.99 -3.25
N ALA A 132 -13.51 12.07 -2.99
CA ALA A 132 -12.30 12.38 -3.75
C ALA A 132 -11.17 11.38 -3.42
N SER A 133 -10.18 11.23 -4.32
CA SER A 133 -9.26 10.08 -4.26
C SER A 133 -8.31 10.11 -3.05
N GLU A 134 -7.84 8.93 -2.63
CA GLU A 134 -6.80 8.80 -1.60
C GLU A 134 -5.55 9.62 -1.97
N GLU A 135 -5.05 9.49 -3.19
CA GLU A 135 -3.87 10.25 -3.64
C GLU A 135 -4.05 11.76 -3.52
N SER A 136 -5.24 12.26 -3.85
CA SER A 136 -5.47 13.71 -3.80
C SER A 136 -5.54 14.19 -2.34
N LEU A 137 -6.04 13.38 -1.41
CA LEU A 137 -5.99 13.69 0.03
C LEU A 137 -4.53 13.71 0.51
N VAL A 138 -3.74 12.70 0.15
CA VAL A 138 -2.33 12.62 0.53
C VAL A 138 -1.56 13.82 -0.02
N ARG A 139 -1.88 14.31 -1.21
CA ARG A 139 -1.28 15.53 -1.76
C ARG A 139 -1.52 16.77 -0.89
N GLU A 140 -2.75 17.00 -0.41
CA GLU A 140 -3.01 18.13 0.50
C GLU A 140 -2.37 17.92 1.88
N MET A 141 -2.37 16.69 2.39
CA MET A 141 -1.62 16.35 3.60
C MET A 141 -0.11 16.59 3.43
N SER A 142 0.40 16.48 2.20
CA SER A 142 1.80 16.76 1.87
C SER A 142 2.11 18.26 1.87
N HIS A 143 1.16 19.11 1.47
CA HIS A 143 1.26 20.55 1.71
C HIS A 143 1.28 20.90 3.19
N PHE A 144 0.41 20.26 3.98
CA PHE A 144 0.38 20.41 5.45
C PHE A 144 1.71 20.03 6.11
N ALA A 145 2.30 18.90 5.71
CA ALA A 145 3.62 18.46 6.16
C ALA A 145 4.75 19.38 5.67
N GLY A 146 4.68 19.86 4.43
CA GLY A 146 5.63 20.82 3.88
C GLY A 146 5.65 22.14 4.65
N ASP A 147 4.49 22.70 5.00
CA ASP A 147 4.39 23.92 5.79
C ASP A 147 4.96 23.74 7.21
N TYR A 148 4.80 22.56 7.82
CA TYR A 148 5.46 22.22 9.07
C TYR A 148 6.99 22.21 8.93
N ILE A 149 7.52 21.52 7.91
CA ILE A 149 8.96 21.49 7.62
C ILE A 149 9.51 22.91 7.42
N PHE A 150 8.79 23.76 6.67
CA PHE A 150 9.19 25.15 6.45
C PHE A 150 9.23 25.98 7.75
N ARG A 151 8.35 25.70 8.71
CA ARG A 151 8.32 26.38 10.02
C ARG A 151 9.45 25.92 10.94
N ILE A 152 9.77 24.64 10.95
CA ILE A 152 10.80 24.07 11.83
C ILE A 152 12.21 24.30 11.28
N TYR A 153 12.46 23.90 10.02
CA TYR A 153 13.79 23.97 9.43
C TYR A 153 14.11 25.33 8.82
N GLY A 154 13.12 25.92 8.15
CA GLY A 154 13.17 27.25 7.54
C GLY A 154 13.07 27.23 6.01
N HIS A 155 12.04 27.89 5.48
CA HIS A 155 11.78 28.06 4.04
C HIS A 155 13.03 28.48 3.24
N GLU A 156 13.73 29.53 3.66
CA GLU A 156 14.89 30.07 2.91
C GLU A 156 16.07 29.08 2.84
N LYS A 157 16.23 28.21 3.84
CA LYS A 157 17.29 27.19 3.80
C LYS A 157 16.99 26.14 2.74
N ILE A 158 15.74 25.68 2.68
CA ILE A 158 15.30 24.70 1.67
C ILE A 158 15.39 25.33 0.29
N LYS A 159 14.86 26.55 0.13
CA LYS A 159 14.91 27.30 -1.13
C LYS A 159 16.33 27.41 -1.66
N LYS A 160 17.30 27.77 -0.81
CA LYS A 160 18.70 27.93 -1.21
C LYS A 160 19.30 26.65 -1.80
N GLU A 161 19.00 25.48 -1.23
CA GLU A 161 19.52 24.21 -1.77
C GLU A 161 18.76 23.77 -3.02
N PHE A 162 17.44 23.91 -3.04
CA PHE A 162 16.62 23.63 -4.23
C PHE A 162 17.00 24.52 -5.42
N ASP A 163 17.22 25.82 -5.22
CA ASP A 163 17.69 26.73 -6.28
C ASP A 163 19.04 26.27 -6.87
N LYS A 164 19.93 25.68 -6.06
CA LYS A 164 21.20 25.10 -6.56
C LYS A 164 20.94 23.85 -7.39
N PHE A 165 20.06 22.97 -6.91
CA PHE A 165 19.69 21.75 -7.62
C PHE A 165 18.97 22.04 -8.94
N ASN A 166 18.24 23.15 -9.03
CA ASN A 166 17.51 23.55 -10.22
C ASN A 166 18.41 24.06 -11.35
N GLU A 167 19.71 24.30 -11.10
CA GLU A 167 20.71 24.73 -12.09
C GLU A 167 20.24 25.90 -12.99
N GLY A 168 19.43 26.81 -12.44
CA GLY A 168 18.92 27.98 -13.15
C GLY A 168 17.59 27.79 -13.88
N TYR A 169 16.94 26.62 -13.80
CA TYR A 169 15.52 26.46 -14.18
C TYR A 169 14.63 27.11 -13.12
N PRO A 170 13.99 28.28 -13.39
CA PRO A 170 13.24 28.99 -12.38
C PRO A 170 11.84 28.41 -12.19
N TYR A 171 11.32 28.52 -10.97
CA TYR A 171 9.90 28.30 -10.69
C TYR A 171 9.00 29.22 -11.55
N GLY A 172 7.80 28.74 -11.87
CA GLY A 172 6.84 29.40 -12.75
C GLY A 172 7.05 29.13 -14.24
N THR A 173 7.96 28.21 -14.61
CA THR A 173 8.24 27.85 -16.00
C THR A 173 8.30 26.34 -16.20
N TRP A 174 7.66 25.80 -17.25
CA TRP A 174 7.64 24.35 -17.56
C TRP A 174 7.84 24.05 -19.06
N GLY A 175 8.96 24.52 -19.61
CA GLY A 175 9.36 24.25 -21.00
C GLY A 175 10.06 22.91 -21.20
N GLU A 176 10.78 22.77 -22.31
CA GLU A 176 11.62 21.60 -22.58
C GLU A 176 12.65 21.38 -21.45
N GLY A 177 12.78 20.12 -20.99
CA GLY A 177 13.72 19.73 -19.94
C GLY A 177 13.26 19.97 -18.50
N TYR A 178 12.04 20.47 -18.27
CA TYR A 178 11.52 20.66 -16.90
C TYR A 178 11.47 19.35 -16.10
N ASP A 179 11.19 18.23 -16.76
CA ASP A 179 11.09 16.87 -16.24
C ASP A 179 12.44 16.31 -15.74
N LYS A 180 13.56 16.93 -16.13
CA LYS A 180 14.88 16.61 -15.57
C LYS A 180 15.13 17.23 -14.20
N VAL A 181 14.35 18.24 -13.84
CA VAL A 181 14.53 19.05 -12.64
C VAL A 181 13.36 18.86 -11.67
N TYR A 182 12.13 18.88 -12.18
CA TYR A 182 10.89 18.85 -11.41
C TYR A 182 10.15 17.55 -11.67
N ALA A 183 9.54 16.98 -10.62
CA ALA A 183 8.80 15.72 -10.74
C ALA A 183 7.58 15.84 -11.66
N ASN A 184 6.93 17.00 -11.68
CA ASN A 184 5.80 17.28 -12.57
C ASN A 184 5.66 18.81 -12.81
N LYS A 185 4.67 19.21 -13.64
CA LYS A 185 4.44 20.62 -13.98
C LYS A 185 3.99 21.47 -12.79
N HIS A 186 3.24 20.89 -11.86
CA HIS A 186 2.81 21.55 -10.63
C HIS A 186 4.02 21.83 -9.72
N SER A 187 4.95 20.89 -9.60
CA SER A 187 6.21 21.08 -8.87
C SER A 187 7.04 22.25 -9.43
N ALA A 188 6.94 22.51 -10.74
CA ALA A 188 7.63 23.64 -11.36
C ALA A 188 7.00 25.01 -11.02
N MET A 189 5.84 25.07 -10.35
CA MET A 189 5.14 26.31 -10.05
C MET A 189 5.79 27.09 -8.91
N SER A 190 6.13 26.41 -7.82
CA SER A 190 6.71 27.03 -6.62
C SER A 190 7.46 26.01 -5.77
N LEU A 191 8.32 26.49 -4.86
CA LEU A 191 8.99 25.62 -3.89
C LEU A 191 8.00 24.86 -3.00
N ARG A 192 6.88 25.50 -2.63
CA ARG A 192 5.86 24.86 -1.78
C ARG A 192 5.22 23.67 -2.49
N ASP A 193 4.91 23.87 -3.76
CA ASP A 193 4.33 22.84 -4.63
C ASP A 193 5.32 21.71 -4.87
N GLU A 194 6.60 22.03 -5.13
CA GLU A 194 7.63 21.02 -5.31
C GLU A 194 7.85 20.16 -4.06
N VAL A 195 7.98 20.77 -2.88
CA VAL A 195 8.17 20.02 -1.63
C VAL A 195 6.96 19.14 -1.35
N ALA A 196 5.74 19.66 -1.52
CA ALA A 196 4.51 18.90 -1.32
C ALA A 196 4.39 17.75 -2.32
N ASP A 197 4.69 17.97 -3.61
CA ASP A 197 4.61 16.94 -4.63
C ASP A 197 5.67 15.85 -4.43
N LEU A 198 6.88 16.19 -3.97
CA LEU A 198 7.91 15.20 -3.65
C LEU A 198 7.52 14.34 -2.44
N ILE A 199 6.94 14.93 -1.38
CA ILE A 199 6.38 14.17 -0.24
C ILE A 199 5.24 13.27 -0.75
N TRP A 200 4.30 13.84 -1.50
CA TRP A 200 3.13 13.13 -2.01
C TRP A 200 3.55 11.90 -2.81
N LEU A 201 4.39 12.09 -3.83
CA LEU A 201 4.86 11.01 -4.67
C LEU A 201 5.70 9.99 -3.89
N ALA A 202 6.51 10.40 -2.91
CA ALA A 202 7.23 9.42 -2.08
C ALA A 202 6.28 8.54 -1.24
N VAL A 203 5.15 9.10 -0.80
CA VAL A 203 4.16 8.42 0.04
C VAL A 203 3.23 7.49 -0.77
N THR A 204 2.86 7.90 -1.99
CA THR A 204 1.85 7.22 -2.82
C THR A 204 2.45 6.45 -3.99
N ARG A 205 3.47 7.01 -4.65
CA ARG A 205 4.02 6.57 -5.94
C ARG A 205 5.55 6.67 -5.96
N PRO A 206 6.26 6.00 -5.04
CA PRO A 206 7.72 6.08 -4.98
C PRO A 206 8.38 5.55 -6.26
N ASP A 207 7.70 4.66 -7.00
CA ASP A 207 8.06 4.18 -8.33
C ASP A 207 8.27 5.33 -9.33
N VAL A 208 7.39 6.32 -9.35
CA VAL A 208 7.47 7.47 -10.27
C VAL A 208 8.72 8.29 -10.01
N LEU A 209 9.05 8.53 -8.74
CA LEU A 209 10.25 9.27 -8.36
C LEU A 209 11.50 8.48 -8.71
N ARG A 210 11.54 7.21 -8.30
CA ARG A 210 12.66 6.29 -8.53
C ARG A 210 12.99 6.14 -10.02
N ASN A 211 11.97 6.11 -10.86
CA ASN A 211 12.12 5.91 -12.30
C ASN A 211 12.16 7.22 -13.12
N ALA A 212 12.16 8.39 -12.48
CA ALA A 212 12.09 9.70 -13.14
C ALA A 212 13.22 9.99 -14.15
N SER A 213 14.29 9.20 -14.16
CA SER A 213 15.37 9.27 -15.15
C SER A 213 15.74 7.88 -15.67
N ASN A 214 14.74 7.06 -16.00
CA ASN A 214 14.89 5.66 -16.42
C ASN A 214 15.67 4.82 -15.39
N GLY A 215 15.45 5.10 -14.10
CA GLY A 215 16.14 4.45 -12.98
C GLY A 215 17.55 4.99 -12.71
N ASP A 216 18.07 5.96 -13.47
CA ASP A 216 19.34 6.60 -13.15
C ASP A 216 19.19 7.67 -12.06
N TYR A 217 20.21 7.76 -11.20
CA TYR A 217 20.27 8.81 -10.19
C TYR A 217 20.35 10.21 -10.83
N SER A 218 19.56 11.15 -10.32
CA SER A 218 19.26 12.42 -11.00
C SER A 218 19.05 13.58 -10.01
N VAL A 219 18.71 14.77 -10.51
CA VAL A 219 18.45 15.96 -9.68
C VAL A 219 17.27 15.75 -8.74
N ILE A 220 16.21 15.07 -9.19
CA ILE A 220 15.04 14.76 -8.37
C ILE A 220 15.46 13.91 -7.15
N HIS A 221 16.33 12.92 -7.37
CA HIS A 221 16.86 12.06 -6.30
C HIS A 221 17.71 12.83 -5.28
N LYS A 222 18.54 13.79 -5.73
CA LYS A 222 19.28 14.69 -4.82
C LYS A 222 18.33 15.49 -3.92
N LYS A 223 17.20 15.95 -4.46
CA LYS A 223 16.18 16.70 -3.70
C LYS A 223 15.49 15.81 -2.66
N ILE A 224 15.17 14.58 -3.03
CA ILE A 224 14.57 13.58 -2.13
C ILE A 224 15.52 13.28 -0.97
N GLU A 225 16.80 12.98 -1.24
CA GLU A 225 17.80 12.75 -0.20
C GLU A 225 17.99 13.96 0.72
N TYR A 226 17.98 15.17 0.14
CA TYR A 226 18.03 16.38 0.94
C TYR A 226 16.79 16.54 1.82
N LEU A 227 15.58 16.33 1.29
CA LEU A 227 14.34 16.36 2.08
C LEU A 227 14.32 15.27 3.16
N ALA A 228 14.86 14.09 2.90
CA ALA A 228 15.04 13.05 3.91
C ALA A 228 15.90 13.55 5.07
N SER A 229 17.05 14.15 4.77
CA SER A 229 17.93 14.72 5.82
C SER A 229 17.29 15.88 6.60
N VAL A 230 16.37 16.61 5.97
CA VAL A 230 15.59 17.67 6.63
C VAL A 230 14.50 17.05 7.51
N ALA A 231 13.83 16.00 7.03
CA ALA A 231 12.81 15.28 7.79
C ALA A 231 13.40 14.67 9.07
N ASP A 232 14.59 14.07 9.00
CA ASP A 232 15.31 13.52 10.17
C ASP A 232 15.61 14.58 11.25
N GLN A 233 15.67 15.87 10.87
CA GLN A 233 15.86 16.99 11.80
C GLN A 233 14.55 17.60 12.28
N CYS A 234 13.47 17.45 11.49
CA CYS A 234 12.17 18.07 11.80
C CYS A 234 11.26 17.15 12.61
N PHE A 235 11.37 15.83 12.42
CA PHE A 235 10.45 14.86 12.99
C PHE A 235 11.15 13.93 13.97
N VAL A 236 10.56 13.75 15.15
CA VAL A 236 10.97 12.70 16.10
C VAL A 236 10.38 11.36 15.70
N SER A 237 9.20 11.38 15.07
CA SER A 237 8.47 10.19 14.63
C SER A 237 9.05 9.54 13.37
N VAL A 238 9.99 10.20 12.67
CA VAL A 238 10.71 9.61 11.53
C VAL A 238 11.95 8.90 12.04
N THR A 239 12.05 7.60 11.79
CA THR A 239 13.18 6.75 12.19
C THR A 239 13.86 6.12 10.96
N PRO A 240 15.06 5.54 11.11
CA PRO A 240 15.69 4.78 10.03
C PRO A 240 14.86 3.61 9.50
N GLU A 241 13.90 3.10 10.28
CA GLU A 241 12.95 2.05 9.89
C GLU A 241 11.72 2.63 9.18
N SER A 242 11.41 3.90 9.40
CA SER A 242 10.25 4.58 8.82
C SER A 242 10.55 5.25 7.47
N ARG A 243 11.68 4.90 6.83
CA ARG A 243 12.29 5.63 5.69
C ARG A 243 11.33 5.80 4.51
N LEU A 244 10.53 6.85 4.56
CA LEU A 244 9.56 7.28 3.54
C LEU A 244 10.20 7.47 2.16
N TRP A 245 11.50 7.75 2.14
CA TRP A 245 12.24 8.20 0.95
C TRP A 245 13.04 7.09 0.29
N LEU A 246 13.30 5.98 1.00
CA LEU A 246 14.24 4.95 0.53
C LEU A 246 13.73 4.26 -0.74
N GLU A 247 12.41 4.08 -0.85
CA GLU A 247 11.77 3.48 -2.01
C GLU A 247 11.71 4.43 -3.21
N ALA A 248 11.88 5.75 -3.00
CA ALA A 248 11.87 6.76 -4.04
C ALA A 248 13.26 7.00 -4.68
N ILE A 249 14.30 6.33 -4.16
CA ILE A 249 15.68 6.44 -4.65
C ILE A 249 16.02 5.15 -5.44
N PRO A 250 16.67 5.25 -6.62
CA PRO A 250 17.11 4.09 -7.37
C PRO A 250 18.09 3.25 -6.56
N GLN A 251 17.77 1.97 -6.40
CA GLN A 251 18.63 1.02 -5.70
C GLN A 251 19.31 0.11 -6.72
N LYS A 252 20.36 -0.58 -6.28
CA LYS A 252 20.98 -1.67 -7.03
C LYS A 252 20.87 -2.95 -6.22
N PRO A 253 20.66 -4.11 -6.87
CA PRO A 253 20.71 -5.38 -6.17
C PRO A 253 22.08 -5.61 -5.56
N ASP A 254 22.10 -6.32 -4.42
CA ASP A 254 23.35 -6.87 -3.92
C ASP A 254 23.90 -7.94 -4.85
N GLU A 255 25.22 -8.17 -4.81
CA GLU A 255 25.92 -9.11 -5.70
C GLU A 255 25.33 -10.53 -5.65
N TRP A 256 24.85 -10.96 -4.48
CA TRP A 256 24.27 -12.29 -4.27
C TRP A 256 22.87 -12.46 -4.90
N ALA A 257 22.12 -11.38 -5.12
CA ALA A 257 20.78 -11.39 -5.69
C ALA A 257 20.75 -11.09 -7.20
N LEU A 258 21.86 -10.56 -7.74
CA LEU A 258 21.93 -9.96 -9.07
C LEU A 258 21.48 -10.89 -10.21
N GLU A 259 21.95 -12.14 -10.22
CA GLU A 259 21.63 -13.07 -11.31
C GLU A 259 20.17 -13.53 -11.28
N VAL A 260 19.60 -13.74 -10.09
CA VAL A 260 18.19 -14.10 -9.95
C VAL A 260 17.29 -12.96 -10.36
N ILE A 261 17.56 -11.75 -9.89
CA ILE A 261 16.78 -10.56 -10.28
C ILE A 261 16.86 -10.32 -11.78
N LYS A 262 18.04 -10.47 -12.39
CA LYS A 262 18.20 -10.39 -13.84
C LYS A 262 17.35 -11.44 -14.55
N THR A 263 17.38 -12.69 -14.10
CA THR A 263 16.56 -13.78 -14.66
C THR A 263 15.07 -13.47 -14.56
N MET A 264 14.60 -12.99 -13.40
CA MET A 264 13.20 -12.62 -13.20
C MET A 264 12.77 -11.46 -14.10
N LYS A 265 13.64 -10.45 -14.29
CA LYS A 265 13.38 -9.34 -15.22
C LYS A 265 13.28 -9.79 -16.67
N GLU A 266 14.21 -10.63 -17.13
CA GLU A 266 14.21 -11.17 -18.49
C GLU A 266 12.96 -12.04 -18.76
N ALA A 267 12.41 -12.67 -17.72
CA ALA A 267 11.16 -13.41 -17.77
C ALA A 267 9.90 -12.57 -17.50
N SER A 268 10.03 -11.24 -17.34
CA SER A 268 8.93 -10.32 -17.02
C SER A 268 8.14 -10.69 -15.75
N LEU A 269 8.82 -11.28 -14.76
CA LEU A 269 8.21 -11.71 -13.49
C LEU A 269 8.15 -10.61 -12.42
N ILE A 270 8.94 -9.55 -12.59
CA ILE A 270 8.93 -8.36 -11.72
C ILE A 270 8.16 -7.26 -12.44
N PRO A 271 6.95 -6.89 -11.95
CA PRO A 271 6.22 -5.72 -12.44
C PRO A 271 7.05 -4.43 -12.39
N GLU A 272 6.78 -3.50 -13.31
CA GLU A 272 7.55 -2.27 -13.50
C GLU A 272 7.56 -1.39 -12.24
N GLU A 273 6.46 -1.37 -11.50
CA GLU A 273 6.31 -0.62 -10.24
C GLU A 273 7.28 -1.06 -9.14
N PHE A 274 7.83 -2.27 -9.23
CA PHE A 274 8.83 -2.78 -8.28
C PHE A 274 10.26 -2.71 -8.82
N ASP A 275 10.45 -2.33 -10.09
CA ASP A 275 11.79 -2.19 -10.63
C ASP A 275 12.56 -1.09 -9.90
N GLY A 276 13.79 -1.40 -9.48
CA GLY A 276 14.68 -0.49 -8.78
C GLY A 276 14.57 -0.50 -7.25
N VAL A 277 13.70 -1.35 -6.64
CA VAL A 277 13.66 -1.55 -5.17
C VAL A 277 14.22 -2.92 -4.82
N TYR A 278 15.19 -2.95 -3.90
CA TYR A 278 15.86 -4.20 -3.52
C TYR A 278 16.08 -4.31 -2.02
N ASN A 279 16.59 -3.27 -1.39
CA ASN A 279 17.06 -3.28 0.00
C ASN A 279 15.98 -2.85 1.01
N SER A 280 14.90 -2.23 0.55
CA SER A 280 13.76 -1.88 1.42
C SER A 280 13.05 -3.15 1.91
N TYR A 281 12.46 -3.09 3.10
CA TYR A 281 11.55 -4.14 3.55
C TYR A 281 10.30 -4.15 2.67
N ILE A 282 9.89 -5.34 2.22
CA ILE A 282 8.72 -5.49 1.37
C ILE A 282 7.46 -5.42 2.23
N THR A 283 6.46 -4.66 1.77
CA THR A 283 5.16 -4.63 2.44
C THR A 283 4.39 -5.93 2.19
N LYS A 284 3.41 -6.22 3.03
CA LYS A 284 2.53 -7.37 2.81
C LYS A 284 1.79 -7.28 1.48
N GLU A 285 1.28 -6.11 1.14
CA GLU A 285 0.59 -5.82 -0.12
C GLU A 285 1.47 -6.14 -1.33
N ASP A 286 2.71 -5.65 -1.34
CA ASP A 286 3.65 -5.86 -2.43
C ASP A 286 4.03 -7.34 -2.54
N PHE A 287 4.23 -8.01 -1.40
CA PHE A 287 4.55 -9.43 -1.39
C PHE A 287 3.40 -10.29 -1.95
N TYR A 288 2.15 -10.02 -1.56
CA TYR A 288 0.99 -10.72 -2.13
C TYR A 288 0.87 -10.46 -3.63
N THR A 289 1.04 -9.20 -4.05
CA THR A 289 1.00 -8.81 -5.46
C THR A 289 2.03 -9.59 -6.28
N LEU A 290 3.29 -9.65 -5.81
CA LEU A 290 4.35 -10.40 -6.47
C LEU A 290 4.11 -11.91 -6.46
N ALA A 291 3.70 -12.49 -5.32
CA ALA A 291 3.46 -13.91 -5.18
C ALA A 291 2.35 -14.41 -6.11
N LEU A 292 1.24 -13.69 -6.17
CA LEU A 292 0.13 -14.02 -7.07
C LEU A 292 0.50 -13.81 -8.53
N ASN A 293 1.24 -12.74 -8.86
CA ASN A 293 1.70 -12.50 -10.23
C ASN A 293 2.60 -13.64 -10.74
N ILE A 294 3.52 -14.12 -9.91
CA ILE A 294 4.43 -15.22 -10.25
C ILE A 294 3.69 -16.55 -10.35
N THR A 295 2.71 -16.77 -9.46
CA THR A 295 1.86 -17.98 -9.50
C THR A 295 1.02 -18.02 -10.76
N GLU A 296 0.32 -16.92 -11.11
CA GLU A 296 -0.43 -16.82 -12.36
C GLU A 296 0.47 -16.96 -13.58
N SER A 297 1.63 -16.29 -13.59
CA SER A 297 2.59 -16.39 -14.71
C SER A 297 3.03 -17.84 -14.95
N LYS A 298 3.15 -18.65 -13.89
CA LYS A 298 3.52 -20.05 -14.00
C LYS A 298 2.39 -20.95 -14.49
N LEU A 299 1.19 -20.77 -13.95
CA LEU A 299 0.03 -21.63 -14.21
C LEU A 299 -0.70 -21.25 -15.50
N GLY A 300 -0.70 -19.97 -15.84
CA GLY A 300 -1.62 -19.34 -16.79
C GLY A 300 -2.90 -18.84 -16.10
N GLU A 301 -3.52 -17.80 -16.66
CA GLU A 301 -4.70 -17.13 -16.11
C GLU A 301 -5.87 -18.10 -15.82
N GLU A 302 -6.20 -18.99 -16.77
CA GLU A 302 -7.32 -19.93 -16.62
C GLU A 302 -7.12 -20.92 -15.47
N GLU A 303 -5.93 -21.51 -15.38
CA GLU A 303 -5.57 -22.48 -14.33
C GLU A 303 -5.47 -21.81 -12.96
N PHE A 304 -4.92 -20.60 -12.90
CA PHE A 304 -4.87 -19.79 -11.69
C PHE A 304 -6.27 -19.50 -11.16
N VAL A 305 -7.17 -19.01 -12.01
CA VAL A 305 -8.57 -18.72 -11.63
C VAL A 305 -9.29 -19.98 -11.15
N GLN A 306 -9.08 -21.13 -11.81
CA GLN A 306 -9.72 -22.39 -11.42
C GLN A 306 -9.17 -22.96 -10.11
N SER A 307 -7.84 -22.94 -9.94
CA SER A 307 -7.16 -23.51 -8.76
C SER A 307 -7.56 -22.80 -7.47
N PHE A 308 -7.83 -21.50 -7.56
CA PHE A 308 -8.12 -20.64 -6.41
C PHE A 308 -9.59 -20.17 -6.35
N GLU A 309 -10.46 -20.75 -7.20
CA GLU A 309 -11.89 -20.41 -7.28
C GLU A 309 -12.17 -18.89 -7.40
N ILE A 310 -11.31 -18.17 -8.13
CA ILE A 310 -11.39 -16.71 -8.26
C ILE A 310 -12.63 -16.34 -9.08
N ILE A 311 -13.48 -15.49 -8.51
CA ILE A 311 -14.68 -15.00 -9.18
C ILE A 311 -14.30 -13.77 -10.01
N ASN A 312 -14.25 -13.95 -11.32
CA ASN A 312 -14.14 -12.84 -12.25
C ASN A 312 -15.32 -11.89 -12.07
N GLN A 313 -15.06 -10.66 -11.60
CA GLN A 313 -16.12 -9.67 -11.48
C GLN A 313 -16.64 -9.28 -12.86
N GLU A 314 -17.97 -9.23 -12.99
CA GLU A 314 -18.59 -8.71 -14.20
C GLU A 314 -18.24 -7.22 -14.35
N ASN A 315 -17.86 -6.88 -15.58
CA ASN A 315 -17.71 -5.51 -16.05
C ASN A 315 -18.97 -4.69 -15.72
N ASN A 316 -18.86 -3.70 -14.84
CA ASN A 316 -19.97 -2.83 -14.51
C ASN A 316 -20.21 -1.84 -15.67
N VAL A 317 -21.46 -1.52 -15.99
CA VAL A 317 -21.79 -0.48 -16.98
C VAL A 317 -21.93 0.85 -16.24
N ALA A 318 -21.07 1.82 -16.55
CA ALA A 318 -21.17 3.21 -16.14
C ALA A 318 -21.85 4.07 -17.21
N ILE A 319 -22.41 5.22 -16.81
CA ILE A 319 -22.90 6.24 -17.74
C ILE A 319 -22.01 7.48 -17.60
N ASP A 320 -21.44 7.93 -18.71
CA ASP A 320 -20.66 9.17 -18.78
C ASP A 320 -21.59 10.35 -18.38
N PRO A 321 -21.33 11.04 -17.26
CA PRO A 321 -22.25 12.06 -16.75
C PRO A 321 -22.25 13.34 -17.60
N VAL A 322 -21.32 13.49 -18.54
CA VAL A 322 -21.21 14.64 -19.46
C VAL A 322 -21.79 14.31 -20.82
N LYS A 323 -21.59 13.09 -21.32
CA LYS A 323 -22.02 12.67 -22.66
C LYS A 323 -23.30 11.84 -22.68
N GLY A 324 -23.72 11.28 -21.55
CA GLY A 324 -24.87 10.38 -21.44
C GLY A 324 -24.67 9.02 -22.12
N GLU A 325 -23.42 8.65 -22.42
CA GLU A 325 -23.08 7.40 -23.08
C GLU A 325 -22.82 6.31 -22.04
N ALA A 326 -23.40 5.13 -22.25
CA ALA A 326 -23.05 3.96 -21.45
C ALA A 326 -21.65 3.48 -21.86
N PHE A 327 -20.71 3.48 -20.92
CA PHE A 327 -19.41 2.85 -21.07
C PHE A 327 -19.31 1.68 -20.11
N VAL A 328 -18.55 0.65 -20.48
CA VAL A 328 -18.17 -0.36 -19.50
C VAL A 328 -17.21 0.31 -18.54
N ASN A 329 -17.64 0.53 -17.31
CA ASN A 329 -16.76 0.74 -16.18
C ASN A 329 -15.98 -0.55 -16.00
N LYS A 330 -14.96 -0.71 -16.83
CA LYS A 330 -13.73 -1.28 -16.32
C LYS A 330 -13.38 -0.31 -15.20
N SER A 331 -13.80 -0.60 -13.98
CA SER A 331 -13.04 -0.11 -12.85
C SER A 331 -11.66 -0.70 -13.12
N GLU A 332 -10.81 0.03 -13.83
CA GLU A 332 -9.41 -0.31 -14.00
C GLU A 332 -8.84 -0.12 -12.61
N LYS A 333 -9.17 -1.07 -11.74
CA LYS A 333 -8.46 -1.30 -10.51
C LYS A 333 -7.02 -1.37 -10.93
N THR A 334 -6.17 -0.63 -10.22
CA THR A 334 -4.74 -0.73 -10.48
C THR A 334 -4.33 -2.20 -10.38
N HIS A 335 -3.23 -2.59 -11.06
CA HIS A 335 -2.80 -3.98 -11.05
C HIS A 335 -2.71 -4.53 -9.61
N GLY A 336 -2.16 -3.75 -8.67
CA GLY A 336 -2.13 -4.07 -7.25
C GLY A 336 -3.51 -4.25 -6.60
N GLU A 337 -4.48 -3.37 -6.86
CA GLU A 337 -5.85 -3.51 -6.33
C GLU A 337 -6.55 -4.78 -6.82
N LYS A 338 -6.32 -5.16 -8.09
CA LYS A 338 -6.81 -6.46 -8.62
C LYS A 338 -6.17 -7.61 -7.84
N ARG A 339 -4.85 -7.59 -7.63
CA ARG A 339 -4.12 -8.63 -6.89
C ARG A 339 -4.54 -8.75 -5.44
N LEU A 340 -4.75 -7.63 -4.74
CA LEU A 340 -5.26 -7.65 -3.38
C LEU A 340 -6.65 -8.26 -3.30
N GLN A 341 -7.51 -7.95 -4.27
CA GLN A 341 -8.84 -8.55 -4.32
C GLN A 341 -8.78 -10.07 -4.57
N GLU A 342 -7.87 -10.55 -5.42
CA GLU A 342 -7.62 -11.98 -5.61
C GLU A 342 -7.13 -12.62 -4.32
N ALA A 343 -6.16 -12.00 -3.64
CA ALA A 343 -5.68 -12.45 -2.33
C ALA A 343 -6.82 -12.52 -1.29
N TYR A 344 -7.74 -11.55 -1.31
CA TYR A 344 -8.93 -11.56 -0.45
C TYR A 344 -9.87 -12.73 -0.78
N GLN A 345 -10.12 -13.00 -2.07
CA GLN A 345 -10.95 -14.13 -2.50
C GLN A 345 -10.34 -15.47 -2.12
N MET A 346 -9.01 -15.56 -2.11
CA MET A 346 -8.25 -16.71 -1.62
C MET A 346 -8.24 -16.80 -0.07
N GLY A 347 -8.79 -15.81 0.64
CA GLY A 347 -8.75 -15.77 2.10
C GLY A 347 -7.36 -15.56 2.69
N LEU A 348 -6.40 -15.07 1.89
CA LEU A 348 -5.05 -14.70 2.35
C LEU A 348 -5.05 -13.43 3.19
N ILE A 349 -5.99 -12.54 2.90
CA ILE A 349 -6.21 -11.28 3.61
C ILE A 349 -7.69 -11.14 3.95
N ASP A 350 -8.00 -10.39 4.99
CA ASP A 350 -9.38 -10.18 5.46
C ASP A 350 -10.02 -8.95 4.78
N GLU A 351 -11.31 -8.65 5.07
CA GLU A 351 -12.02 -7.47 4.53
C GLU A 351 -11.34 -6.14 4.88
N SER A 352 -10.44 -6.14 5.87
CA SER A 352 -9.58 -5.00 6.15
C SER A 352 -8.53 -4.80 5.06
N TRP A 353 -8.55 -5.56 3.95
CA TRP A 353 -7.68 -5.36 2.79
C TRP A 353 -7.80 -4.00 2.12
N ARG A 354 -8.96 -3.37 2.20
CA ARG A 354 -9.12 -1.96 1.83
C ARG A 354 -8.29 -1.01 2.70
N SER A 355 -7.83 -1.52 3.85
CA SER A 355 -6.92 -0.91 4.80
C SER A 355 -5.65 -1.76 5.03
N VAL A 356 -5.39 -2.79 4.20
CA VAL A 356 -4.33 -3.77 4.47
C VAL A 356 -3.03 -3.03 4.51
N SER A 357 -2.37 -3.30 5.61
CA SER A 357 -1.33 -2.52 6.22
C SER A 357 -0.10 -2.40 5.33
N LYS A 358 0.51 -1.22 5.33
CA LYS A 358 1.95 -0.99 5.07
C LYS A 358 2.88 -1.74 6.06
N GLU A 359 2.39 -2.76 6.75
CA GLU A 359 3.23 -3.64 7.56
C GLU A 359 4.16 -4.41 6.63
N TYR A 360 5.38 -4.61 7.11
CA TYR A 360 6.37 -5.39 6.39
C TYR A 360 6.06 -6.88 6.52
N MET A 361 6.31 -7.62 5.45
CA MET A 361 6.16 -9.07 5.38
C MET A 361 7.24 -9.72 6.25
N THR A 362 6.83 -10.51 7.24
CA THR A 362 7.78 -11.32 8.04
C THR A 362 8.10 -12.65 7.36
N ARG A 363 9.22 -13.27 7.74
CA ARG A 363 9.60 -14.61 7.24
C ARG A 363 8.55 -15.68 7.54
N LEU A 364 7.92 -15.64 8.72
CA LEU A 364 6.84 -16.56 9.08
C LEU A 364 5.60 -16.37 8.19
N GLU A 365 5.22 -15.13 7.90
CA GLU A 365 4.07 -14.84 7.04
C GLU A 365 4.32 -15.27 5.59
N ALA A 366 5.53 -15.05 5.08
CA ALA A 366 5.94 -15.57 3.77
C ALA A 366 5.85 -17.11 3.72
N ALA A 367 6.35 -17.81 4.75
CA ALA A 367 6.26 -19.28 4.83
C ALA A 367 4.81 -19.79 4.86
N LYS A 368 3.92 -19.09 5.58
CA LYS A 368 2.48 -19.39 5.59
C LYS A 368 1.87 -19.23 4.20
N LEU A 369 2.20 -18.15 3.49
CA LEU A 369 1.68 -17.90 2.14
C LEU A 369 2.14 -18.99 1.15
N PHE A 370 3.43 -19.32 1.15
CA PHE A 370 3.96 -20.39 0.27
C PHE A 370 3.33 -21.75 0.57
N SER A 371 3.13 -22.07 1.86
CA SER A 371 2.46 -23.30 2.26
C SER A 371 1.00 -23.33 1.80
N TYR A 372 0.28 -22.21 1.91
CA TYR A 372 -1.09 -22.09 1.43
C TYR A 372 -1.16 -22.31 -0.09
N ILE A 373 -0.40 -21.54 -0.87
CA ILE A 373 -0.41 -21.64 -2.34
C ILE A 373 0.00 -23.05 -2.77
N GLY A 374 1.04 -23.62 -2.15
CA GLY A 374 1.47 -24.99 -2.45
C GLY A 374 0.38 -26.02 -2.16
N ASN A 375 -0.32 -25.92 -1.02
CA ASN A 375 -1.41 -26.81 -0.65
C ASN A 375 -2.57 -26.76 -1.64
N GLU A 376 -3.00 -25.56 -2.04
CA GLU A 376 -4.08 -25.39 -3.03
C GLU A 376 -3.70 -25.97 -4.40
N LEU A 377 -2.41 -25.91 -4.75
CA LEU A 377 -1.86 -26.55 -5.94
C LEU A 377 -1.49 -28.04 -5.72
N GLY A 378 -1.98 -28.64 -4.64
CA GLY A 378 -1.89 -30.07 -4.34
C GLY A 378 -0.52 -30.57 -3.89
N MET A 379 0.37 -29.68 -3.42
CA MET A 379 1.58 -30.09 -2.69
C MET A 379 1.21 -30.62 -1.32
N ASP A 380 1.80 -31.75 -0.91
CA ASP A 380 1.61 -32.28 0.43
C ASP A 380 2.41 -31.45 1.45
N ILE A 381 1.74 -30.50 2.11
CA ILE A 381 2.36 -29.66 3.14
C ILE A 381 2.78 -30.42 4.42
N SER A 382 2.44 -31.70 4.52
CA SER A 382 2.90 -32.57 5.60
C SER A 382 4.20 -33.32 5.25
N ASP A 383 4.62 -33.31 3.98
CA ASP A 383 5.88 -33.92 3.54
C ASP A 383 7.07 -32.98 3.76
N TYR A 384 7.50 -32.88 5.01
CA TYR A 384 8.68 -32.12 5.40
C TYR A 384 9.56 -32.90 6.36
N LYS A 385 10.85 -32.57 6.38
CA LYS A 385 11.76 -32.98 7.47
C LYS A 385 11.81 -31.88 8.51
N VAL A 386 11.77 -32.26 9.78
CA VAL A 386 11.98 -31.31 10.87
C VAL A 386 13.41 -30.79 10.80
N ILE A 387 13.56 -29.46 10.83
CA ILE A 387 14.85 -28.76 10.86
C ILE A 387 15.05 -28.22 12.27
N ASP A 388 16.25 -28.36 12.80
CA ASP A 388 16.60 -27.97 14.17
C ASP A 388 17.07 -26.51 14.21
N TYR A 389 16.13 -25.57 14.14
CA TYR A 389 16.41 -24.14 14.35
C TYR A 389 16.42 -23.80 15.84
N ASN A 390 17.38 -23.00 16.31
CA ASN A 390 17.49 -22.70 17.75
C ASN A 390 16.31 -21.89 18.30
N ASP A 391 15.65 -21.10 17.44
CA ASP A 391 14.57 -20.18 17.78
C ASP A 391 13.18 -20.75 17.49
N ILE A 392 13.07 -22.01 17.03
CA ILE A 392 11.79 -22.63 16.70
C ILE A 392 10.89 -22.84 17.92
N SER A 393 11.44 -22.80 19.13
CA SER A 393 10.66 -22.86 20.38
C SER A 393 9.72 -21.68 20.55
N ASP A 394 10.04 -20.54 19.93
CA ASP A 394 9.29 -19.29 20.08
C ASP A 394 8.09 -19.23 19.12
N VAL A 395 8.00 -20.19 18.19
CA VAL A 395 6.92 -20.33 17.22
C VAL A 395 5.81 -21.25 17.77
N LYS A 396 4.55 -20.94 17.47
CA LYS A 396 3.41 -21.80 17.85
C LYS A 396 3.51 -23.16 17.17
N GLU A 397 3.18 -24.23 17.88
CA GLU A 397 3.21 -25.61 17.33
C GLU A 397 2.42 -25.78 16.01
N THR A 398 1.33 -25.03 15.84
CA THR A 398 0.52 -25.06 14.62
C THR A 398 1.19 -24.40 13.42
N GLU A 399 2.20 -23.57 13.63
CA GLU A 399 2.90 -22.80 12.60
C GLU A 399 4.24 -23.42 12.20
N LYS A 400 4.85 -24.24 13.07
CA LYS A 400 6.13 -24.94 12.79
C LYS A 400 6.10 -25.80 11.52
N PRO A 401 5.04 -26.59 11.24
CA PRO A 401 4.97 -27.36 10.00
C PRO A 401 5.13 -26.51 8.74
N LEU A 402 4.58 -25.29 8.73
CA LEU A 402 4.61 -24.37 7.59
C LEU A 402 6.03 -23.83 7.34
N ILE A 403 6.75 -23.53 8.44
CA ILE A 403 8.17 -23.16 8.38
C ILE A 403 8.99 -24.32 7.80
N TYR A 404 8.82 -25.53 8.35
CA TYR A 404 9.59 -26.68 7.90
C TYR A 404 9.29 -26.99 6.44
N PHE A 405 8.03 -26.98 6.02
CA PHE A 405 7.65 -27.17 4.62
C PHE A 405 8.37 -26.18 3.71
N ALA A 406 8.24 -24.88 3.96
CA ALA A 406 8.85 -23.84 3.12
C ALA A 406 10.39 -23.91 3.11
N ALA A 407 11.01 -24.26 4.24
CA ALA A 407 12.46 -24.45 4.34
C ALA A 407 12.93 -25.72 3.62
N ASN A 408 12.18 -26.83 3.66
CA ASN A 408 12.51 -28.06 2.91
C ASN A 408 12.40 -27.86 1.39
N LEU A 409 11.56 -26.92 0.94
CA LEU A 409 11.51 -26.47 -0.45
C LEU A 409 12.68 -25.53 -0.82
N GLY A 410 13.54 -25.19 0.14
CA GLY A 410 14.70 -24.33 -0.06
C GLY A 410 14.35 -22.86 -0.28
N LEU A 411 13.12 -22.44 0.04
CA LEU A 411 12.67 -21.06 -0.15
C LEU A 411 13.47 -20.11 0.74
N PHE A 412 13.68 -20.51 1.99
CA PHE A 412 14.56 -19.84 2.95
C PHE A 412 15.95 -20.47 2.92
N ASP A 413 16.97 -19.70 3.30
CA ASP A 413 18.32 -20.24 3.44
C ASP A 413 18.36 -21.27 4.58
N SER A 414 18.83 -22.48 4.28
CA SER A 414 18.88 -23.60 5.21
C SER A 414 20.14 -23.61 6.08
N ASP A 415 21.13 -22.77 5.75
CA ASP A 415 22.43 -22.75 6.45
C ASP A 415 22.40 -21.82 7.68
N GLU A 416 21.27 -21.16 7.96
CA GLU A 416 21.07 -20.35 9.15
C GLU A 416 20.73 -21.23 10.36
N ALA A 417 21.41 -21.00 11.50
CA ALA A 417 21.13 -21.70 12.75
C ALA A 417 19.77 -21.29 13.38
N ASP A 418 19.24 -20.13 12.97
CA ASP A 418 17.98 -19.55 13.46
C ASP A 418 17.09 -19.25 12.24
N PHE A 419 15.78 -19.51 12.33
CA PHE A 419 14.83 -19.22 11.26
C PHE A 419 14.45 -17.73 11.21
N ARG A 420 14.43 -17.06 12.37
CA ARG A 420 14.05 -15.67 12.63
C ARG A 420 12.63 -15.34 12.15
N PRO A 421 11.59 -15.93 12.77
CA PRO A 421 10.22 -15.85 12.28
C PRO A 421 9.65 -14.43 12.24
N SER A 422 10.16 -13.52 13.09
CA SER A 422 9.71 -12.12 13.20
C SER A 422 10.53 -11.14 12.36
N ASP A 423 11.61 -11.57 11.72
CA ASP A 423 12.41 -10.69 10.86
C ASP A 423 11.62 -10.34 9.60
N PHE A 424 11.73 -9.08 9.17
CA PHE A 424 11.12 -8.59 7.95
C PHE A 424 11.95 -8.96 6.73
N CYS A 425 11.27 -9.32 5.66
CA CYS A 425 11.88 -9.62 4.38
C CYS A 425 12.17 -8.34 3.60
N THR A 426 13.32 -8.25 2.96
CA THR A 426 13.62 -7.25 1.93
C THR A 426 13.04 -7.66 0.58
N TYR A 427 12.92 -6.70 -0.34
CA TYR A 427 12.50 -6.98 -1.72
C TYR A 427 13.40 -8.00 -2.42
N GLN A 428 14.72 -7.92 -2.26
CA GLN A 428 15.64 -8.87 -2.88
C GLN A 428 15.54 -10.28 -2.28
N GLU A 429 15.32 -10.42 -0.96
CA GLU A 429 15.02 -11.72 -0.35
C GLU A 429 13.71 -12.28 -0.87
N ALA A 430 12.68 -11.44 -1.02
CA ALA A 430 11.41 -11.83 -1.61
C ALA A 430 11.58 -12.35 -3.04
N TYR A 431 12.35 -11.65 -3.89
CA TYR A 431 12.65 -12.12 -5.25
C TYR A 431 13.33 -13.49 -5.27
N MET A 432 14.28 -13.74 -4.37
CA MET A 432 14.89 -15.07 -4.27
C MET A 432 13.88 -16.16 -3.90
N MET A 433 13.10 -15.92 -2.84
CA MET A 433 12.10 -16.88 -2.36
C MET A 433 11.10 -17.18 -3.47
N LEU A 434 10.62 -16.14 -4.15
CA LEU A 434 9.62 -16.22 -5.20
C LEU A 434 10.14 -16.89 -6.47
N MET A 435 11.40 -16.66 -6.87
CA MET A 435 11.98 -17.36 -8.01
C MET A 435 12.13 -18.86 -7.73
N LYS A 436 12.61 -19.24 -6.54
CA LYS A 436 12.68 -20.65 -6.15
C LYS A 436 11.29 -21.28 -6.10
N PHE A 437 10.30 -20.54 -5.61
CA PHE A 437 8.91 -20.97 -5.61
C PHE A 437 8.39 -21.17 -7.05
N TYR A 438 8.64 -20.22 -7.95
CA TYR A 438 8.28 -20.32 -9.37
C TYR A 438 8.84 -21.59 -10.03
N ASP A 439 10.07 -21.98 -9.71
CA ASP A 439 10.71 -23.16 -10.29
C ASP A 439 10.08 -24.48 -9.83
N ILE A 440 9.62 -24.55 -8.58
CA ILE A 440 8.99 -25.76 -8.02
C ILE A 440 7.49 -25.85 -8.31
N LEU A 441 6.83 -24.72 -8.60
CA LEU A 441 5.43 -24.71 -9.00
C LEU A 441 5.24 -25.57 -10.27
N GLN A 442 4.31 -26.51 -10.21
CA GLN A 442 3.90 -27.33 -11.35
C GLN A 442 2.39 -27.17 -11.53
N PRO A 443 1.89 -27.04 -12.78
CA PRO A 443 0.46 -27.11 -13.03
C PRO A 443 -0.08 -28.45 -12.52
N TYR A 444 -1.16 -28.41 -11.76
CA TYR A 444 -1.76 -29.63 -11.24
C TYR A 444 -2.41 -30.39 -12.41
N LYS A 445 -1.82 -31.51 -12.81
CA LYS A 445 -2.42 -32.36 -13.86
C LYS A 445 -3.51 -33.21 -13.23
N HIS A 446 -4.77 -32.84 -13.48
CA HIS A 446 -5.95 -33.66 -13.17
C HIS A 446 -5.87 -35.09 -13.70
#